data_AF-A0AAD5ELM2-F1
#
_entry.id   AF-A0AAD5ELM2-F1
#
_cell.length_a   1.000
_cell.length_b   1.000
_cell.length_c   1.000
_cell.angle_alpha   90.00
_cell.angle_beta   90.00
_cell.angle_gamma   90.00
#
_symmetry.space_group_name_H-M   'P 1'
#
loop_
_entity.id
_entity.type
_entity.pdbx_description
1 polymer ?
#
loop_
_entity_poly.entity_id
_entity_poly.type
_entity_poly.pdbx_seq_one_letter_code
_entity_poly.pdbx_strand_id
1 'polypeptide(L)'
;MAAHAVNEMIDLFWSPPRGVPRQHRSRKHPDNFQYYRQWGFTVYRTYYGPQSDKYWNMLLGALKQQTRLAFGFYEDEEDIEEDVDQGDVQRLKELFHLNTREDASLLDRLDVHGIRALCKNEEFDDKRAMADKVFDFVLLADESVFKDLARGEFIVKAISLKWREGFRGWGWMRIPTGYLLQLWQALMQSSYHTERVLGFKGPEQDLEDYVWPGDLSVDPTGVCSEVRGLCFHYSGQRPDRTN
;
A
#
# COMPACT_ATOMS: atom_id res chain seq x y z
N MET A 1 18.66 -1.34 18.81
CA MET A 1 18.05 -2.36 17.94
C MET A 1 16.79 -1.73 17.40
N ALA A 2 16.67 -1.61 16.08
CA ALA A 2 15.40 -1.20 15.48
C ALA A 2 14.38 -2.30 15.79
N ALA A 3 13.17 -1.94 16.20
CA ALA A 3 12.16 -2.96 16.44
C ALA A 3 11.81 -3.64 15.11
N HIS A 4 11.70 -4.97 15.11
CA HIS A 4 11.30 -5.72 13.93
C HIS A 4 9.99 -5.16 13.35
N ALA A 5 9.88 -5.04 12.01
CA ALA A 5 8.77 -4.34 11.35
C ALA A 5 7.37 -4.84 11.76
N VAL A 6 7.23 -6.16 12.00
CA VAL A 6 5.99 -6.78 12.52
C VAL A 6 5.60 -6.23 13.89
N ASN A 7 6.57 -6.01 14.79
CA ASN A 7 6.32 -5.46 16.12
C ASN A 7 5.88 -3.98 16.04
N GLU A 8 6.51 -3.19 15.16
CA GLU A 8 6.09 -1.80 14.96
C GLU A 8 4.67 -1.73 14.37
N MET A 9 4.34 -2.61 13.42
CA MET A 9 3.01 -2.65 12.80
C MET A 9 1.94 -3.05 13.82
N ILE A 10 2.18 -4.12 14.59
CA ILE A 10 1.19 -4.60 15.55
C ILE A 10 0.92 -3.58 16.66
N ASP A 11 1.97 -2.88 17.11
CA ASP A 11 1.84 -1.81 18.11
C ASP A 11 1.09 -0.59 17.55
N LEU A 12 1.28 -0.25 16.27
CA LEU A 12 0.53 0.80 15.60
C LEU A 12 -0.97 0.48 15.52
N PHE A 13 -1.34 -0.80 15.33
CA PHE A 13 -2.74 -1.21 15.14
C PHE A 13 -3.45 -1.53 16.44
N TRP A 14 -2.68 -1.78 17.50
CA TRP A 14 -3.18 -2.04 18.83
C TRP A 14 -3.62 -0.72 19.52
N SER A 15 -4.93 -0.49 19.60
CA SER A 15 -5.50 0.77 20.12
C SER A 15 -6.50 0.54 21.26
N PRO A 16 -6.06 0.04 22.43
CA PRO A 16 -6.94 -0.16 23.56
C PRO A 16 -7.41 1.17 24.16
N PRO A 17 -8.63 1.24 24.72
CA PRO A 17 -9.12 2.42 25.39
C PRO A 17 -8.25 2.77 26.60
N ARG A 18 -7.90 4.05 26.73
CA ARG A 18 -7.11 4.55 27.86
C ARG A 18 -7.98 4.60 29.13
N GLY A 19 -7.45 4.10 30.25
CA GLY A 19 -8.11 4.20 31.56
C GLY A 19 -9.25 3.22 31.81
N VAL A 20 -9.55 2.31 30.87
CA VAL A 20 -10.55 1.25 31.07
C VAL A 20 -9.87 0.00 31.63
N PRO A 21 -10.30 -0.52 32.80
CA PRO A 21 -9.80 -1.79 33.31
C PRO A 21 -10.11 -2.91 32.32
N ARG A 22 -9.08 -3.60 31.82
CA ARG A 22 -9.22 -4.77 30.97
C ARG A 22 -9.13 -6.02 31.84
N GLN A 23 -10.03 -6.98 31.60
CA GLN A 23 -10.01 -8.28 32.27
C GLN A 23 -8.69 -9.01 32.03
N HIS A 24 -8.16 -8.91 30.82
CA HIS A 24 -6.86 -9.46 30.44
C HIS A 24 -5.92 -8.34 29.97
N ARG A 25 -4.68 -8.34 30.47
CA ARG A 25 -3.68 -7.31 30.10
C ARG A 25 -3.04 -7.56 28.73
N SER A 26 -2.90 -8.82 28.34
CA SER A 26 -2.21 -9.22 27.10
C SER A 26 -3.03 -8.88 25.86
N ARG A 27 -2.40 -8.23 24.87
CA ARG A 27 -3.01 -7.95 23.55
C ARG A 27 -3.30 -9.21 22.72
N LYS A 28 -2.77 -10.36 23.13
CA LYS A 28 -2.97 -11.66 22.47
C LYS A 28 -4.22 -12.41 22.97
N HIS A 29 -4.90 -11.90 23.99
CA HIS A 29 -6.14 -12.51 24.49
C HIS A 29 -7.30 -12.25 23.51
N PRO A 30 -8.16 -13.24 23.19
CA PRO A 30 -9.26 -13.06 22.24
C PRO A 30 -10.22 -11.90 22.58
N ASP A 31 -10.57 -11.72 23.85
CA ASP A 31 -11.44 -10.61 24.32
C ASP A 31 -10.89 -9.22 24.00
N ASN A 32 -9.58 -9.14 23.78
CA ASN A 32 -8.88 -7.91 23.46
C ASN A 32 -8.81 -7.66 21.95
N PHE A 33 -9.17 -8.61 21.08
CA PHE A 33 -9.02 -8.47 19.63
C PHE A 33 -9.86 -7.35 19.03
N GLN A 34 -10.97 -6.99 19.67
CA GLN A 34 -11.81 -5.84 19.30
C GLN A 34 -11.07 -4.49 19.34
N TYR A 35 -9.92 -4.42 20.01
CA TYR A 35 -9.11 -3.19 20.10
C TYR A 35 -8.06 -3.05 19.00
N TYR A 36 -7.93 -4.06 18.12
CA TYR A 36 -7.14 -3.91 16.90
C TYR A 36 -7.93 -3.14 15.85
N ARG A 37 -7.25 -2.21 15.19
CA ARG A 37 -7.79 -1.51 14.02
C ARG A 37 -7.42 -2.27 12.75
N GLN A 38 -8.32 -2.25 11.77
CA GLN A 38 -7.98 -2.66 10.41
C GLN A 38 -6.94 -1.71 9.81
N TRP A 39 -6.06 -2.25 8.98
CA TRP A 39 -5.03 -1.47 8.28
C TRP A 39 -5.09 -1.73 6.78
N GLY A 40 -4.41 -0.89 6.00
CA GLY A 40 -4.38 -0.97 4.55
C GLY A 40 -4.72 0.36 3.89
N PHE A 41 -5.15 0.30 2.63
CA PHE A 41 -5.22 1.47 1.75
C PHE A 41 -6.64 1.76 1.25
N THR A 42 -6.91 3.04 1.04
CA THR A 42 -8.07 3.46 0.25
C THR A 42 -7.69 3.37 -1.23
N VAL A 43 -8.52 2.71 -2.04
CA VAL A 43 -8.31 2.53 -3.48
C VAL A 43 -9.42 3.24 -4.25
N TYR A 44 -9.04 4.23 -5.05
CA TYR A 44 -9.93 4.98 -5.92
C TYR A 44 -9.93 4.37 -7.31
N ARG A 45 -11.12 4.04 -7.82
CA ARG A 45 -11.34 3.69 -9.22
C ARG A 45 -11.76 4.95 -9.97
N THR A 46 -11.07 5.27 -11.07
CA THR A 46 -11.42 6.46 -11.87
C THR A 46 -11.71 6.14 -13.33
N TYR A 47 -11.68 4.86 -13.72
CA TYR A 47 -12.05 4.44 -15.06
C TYR A 47 -13.21 3.45 -15.07
N TYR A 48 -14.20 3.72 -15.92
CA TYR A 48 -15.49 3.00 -15.98
C TYR A 48 -15.86 2.52 -17.39
N GLY A 49 -14.87 2.18 -18.22
CA GLY A 49 -15.11 1.67 -19.57
C GLY A 49 -15.53 0.20 -19.65
N PRO A 50 -15.70 -0.35 -20.85
CA PRO A 50 -16.00 -1.77 -21.05
C PRO A 50 -14.94 -2.67 -20.39
N GLN A 51 -15.37 -3.76 -19.74
CA GLN A 51 -14.51 -4.69 -18.99
C GLN A 51 -13.81 -4.12 -17.75
N SER A 52 -13.98 -2.83 -17.43
CA SER A 52 -13.34 -2.22 -16.25
C SER A 52 -13.72 -2.92 -14.94
N ASP A 53 -14.94 -3.43 -14.79
CA ASP A 53 -15.35 -4.22 -13.61
C ASP A 53 -14.53 -5.50 -13.44
N LYS A 54 -14.19 -6.17 -14.55
CA LYS A 54 -13.35 -7.39 -14.51
C LYS A 54 -11.96 -7.04 -13.99
N TYR A 55 -11.33 -6.00 -14.54
CA TYR A 55 -10.00 -5.58 -14.15
C TYR A 55 -9.96 -5.00 -12.74
N TRP A 56 -11.00 -4.28 -12.35
CA TRP A 56 -11.17 -3.79 -10.99
C TRP A 56 -11.21 -4.93 -9.96
N ASN A 57 -12.07 -5.94 -10.18
CA ASN A 57 -12.13 -7.10 -9.29
C ASN A 57 -10.81 -7.89 -9.27
N MET A 58 -10.15 -8.02 -10.43
CA MET A 58 -8.83 -8.65 -10.53
C MET A 58 -7.77 -7.88 -9.72
N LEU A 59 -7.76 -6.55 -9.80
CA LEU A 59 -6.85 -5.69 -9.04
C LEU A 59 -7.05 -5.85 -7.54
N LEU A 60 -8.29 -5.75 -7.07
CA LEU A 60 -8.60 -5.91 -5.64
C LEU A 60 -8.23 -7.30 -5.12
N GLY A 61 -8.45 -8.33 -5.94
CA GLY A 61 -8.00 -9.69 -5.66
C GLY A 61 -6.48 -9.77 -5.54
N ALA A 62 -5.74 -9.23 -6.51
CA ALA A 62 -4.29 -9.22 -6.53
C ALA A 62 -3.70 -8.47 -5.33
N LEU A 63 -4.17 -7.25 -5.05
CA LEU A 63 -3.73 -6.46 -3.89
C LEU A 63 -3.91 -7.24 -2.58
N LYS A 64 -5.06 -7.88 -2.36
CA LYS A 64 -5.32 -8.67 -1.15
C LYS A 64 -4.44 -9.91 -1.05
N GLN A 65 -4.40 -10.70 -2.13
CA GLN A 65 -3.66 -11.97 -2.11
C GLN A 65 -2.15 -11.75 -2.03
N GLN A 66 -1.61 -10.83 -2.82
CA GLN A 66 -0.18 -10.57 -2.83
C GLN A 66 0.31 -9.91 -1.54
N THR A 67 -0.48 -8.99 -0.95
CA THR A 67 -0.15 -8.47 0.39
C THR A 67 -0.11 -9.58 1.43
N ARG A 68 -1.04 -10.53 1.38
CA ARG A 68 -1.04 -11.70 2.28
C ARG A 68 0.17 -12.60 2.06
N LEU A 69 0.57 -12.82 0.81
CA LEU A 69 1.75 -13.64 0.45
C LEU A 69 3.07 -12.95 0.80
N ALA A 70 3.14 -11.62 0.76
CA ALA A 70 4.34 -10.86 1.11
C ALA A 70 4.79 -11.10 2.55
N PHE A 71 3.85 -11.43 3.46
CA PHE A 71 4.18 -11.83 4.82
C PHE A 71 4.89 -13.19 4.92
N GLY A 72 4.97 -13.99 3.84
CA GLY A 72 5.77 -15.22 3.80
C GLY A 72 7.23 -14.96 4.16
N PHE A 73 7.74 -13.77 3.86
CA PHE A 73 9.07 -13.32 4.29
C PHE A 73 9.27 -13.40 5.82
N TYR A 74 8.21 -13.24 6.61
CA TYR A 74 8.25 -13.33 8.07
C TYR A 74 7.89 -14.71 8.62
N GLU A 75 7.47 -15.62 7.74
CA GLU A 75 7.15 -17.01 8.08
C GLU A 75 8.36 -17.93 7.88
N ASP A 76 9.29 -17.54 7.00
CA ASP A 76 10.51 -18.27 6.72
C ASP A 76 11.56 -17.99 7.82
N GLU A 77 11.70 -18.91 8.76
CA GLU A 77 12.50 -18.79 10.00
C GLU A 77 14.03 -18.79 9.78
N GLU A 78 14.53 -19.10 8.57
CA GLU A 78 15.97 -19.32 8.34
C GLU A 78 16.81 -18.03 8.32
N ASP A 79 16.22 -16.86 8.10
CA ASP A 79 16.94 -15.60 7.85
C ASP A 79 16.61 -14.44 8.81
N ILE A 80 15.79 -14.65 9.85
CA ILE A 80 15.37 -13.58 10.78
C ILE A 80 16.17 -13.62 12.09
N GLU A 81 16.91 -12.55 12.39
CA GLU A 81 17.76 -12.44 13.60
C GLU A 81 16.96 -12.39 14.93
N GLU A 82 15.64 -12.10 14.88
CA GLU A 82 14.74 -12.04 16.03
C GLU A 82 13.51 -12.94 15.80
N ASP A 83 13.13 -13.74 16.81
CA ASP A 83 11.92 -14.56 16.78
C ASP A 83 10.68 -13.69 16.52
N VAL A 84 10.16 -13.74 15.28
CA VAL A 84 8.92 -13.05 14.92
C VAL A 84 7.73 -13.85 15.44
N ASP A 85 6.84 -13.18 16.16
CA ASP A 85 5.62 -13.83 16.63
C ASP A 85 4.67 -14.15 15.47
N GLN A 86 4.55 -15.44 15.14
CA GLN A 86 3.69 -15.91 14.07
C GLN A 86 2.19 -15.65 14.31
N GLY A 87 1.77 -15.53 15.57
CA GLY A 87 0.43 -15.08 15.92
C GLY A 87 0.18 -13.62 15.54
N ASP A 88 1.20 -12.77 15.67
CA ASP A 88 1.14 -11.38 15.22
C ASP A 88 1.18 -11.27 13.70
N VAL A 89 2.02 -12.05 13.01
CA VAL A 89 2.00 -12.14 11.54
C VAL A 89 0.60 -12.52 11.03
N GLN A 90 0.00 -13.56 11.60
CA GLN A 90 -1.34 -14.00 11.25
C GLN A 90 -2.40 -12.93 11.56
N ARG A 91 -2.27 -12.22 12.69
CA ARG A 91 -3.16 -11.10 13.05
C ARG A 91 -3.05 -9.96 12.04
N LEU A 92 -1.84 -9.59 11.61
CA LEU A 92 -1.61 -8.57 10.60
C LEU A 92 -2.27 -8.95 9.27
N LYS A 93 -2.14 -10.21 8.83
CA LYS A 93 -2.83 -10.73 7.64
C LYS A 93 -4.35 -10.57 7.73
N GLU A 94 -4.95 -10.90 8.88
CA GLU A 94 -6.40 -10.80 9.11
C GLU A 94 -6.93 -9.37 9.16
N LEU A 95 -6.12 -8.44 9.67
CA LEU A 95 -6.50 -7.03 9.81
C LEU A 95 -6.36 -6.23 8.50
N PHE A 96 -5.75 -6.81 7.47
CA PHE A 96 -5.57 -6.13 6.19
C PHE A 96 -6.91 -5.92 5.48
N HIS A 97 -7.18 -4.67 5.11
CA HIS A 97 -8.41 -4.25 4.48
C HIS A 97 -8.15 -3.18 3.41
N LEU A 98 -8.85 -3.32 2.29
CA LEU A 98 -8.89 -2.30 1.23
C LEU A 98 -10.23 -1.59 1.31
N ASN A 99 -10.19 -0.28 1.50
CA ASN A 99 -11.37 0.56 1.41
C ASN A 99 -11.56 1.03 -0.03
N THR A 100 -12.66 0.68 -0.69
CA THR A 100 -12.84 1.00 -2.11
C THR A 100 -13.71 2.24 -2.31
N ARG A 101 -13.33 3.06 -3.30
CA ARG A 101 -14.08 4.24 -3.75
C ARG A 101 -14.34 4.12 -5.24
N GLU A 102 -15.61 3.95 -5.59
CA GLU A 102 -16.03 3.53 -6.93
C GLU A 102 -17.21 4.34 -7.48
N ASP A 103 -17.56 5.47 -6.87
CA ASP A 103 -18.65 6.32 -7.36
C ASP A 103 -18.27 7.01 -8.68
N ALA A 104 -18.75 6.46 -9.79
CA ALA A 104 -18.47 6.97 -11.13
C ALA A 104 -18.93 8.42 -11.35
N SER A 105 -19.96 8.88 -10.64
CA SER A 105 -20.46 10.26 -10.78
C SER A 105 -19.47 11.29 -10.27
N LEU A 106 -18.61 10.89 -9.34
CA LEU A 106 -17.61 11.73 -8.70
C LEU A 106 -16.20 11.49 -9.24
N LEU A 107 -15.90 10.24 -9.60
CA LEU A 107 -14.53 9.77 -9.82
C LEU A 107 -14.16 9.55 -11.29
N ASP A 108 -15.12 9.48 -12.20
CA ASP A 108 -14.82 9.17 -13.61
C ASP A 108 -13.82 10.16 -14.20
N ARG A 109 -12.76 9.61 -14.79
CA ARG A 109 -11.64 10.30 -15.46
C ARG A 109 -10.82 11.23 -14.57
N LEU A 110 -10.92 11.11 -13.25
CA LEU A 110 -9.98 11.80 -12.37
C LEU A 110 -8.58 11.20 -12.50
N ASP A 111 -7.61 12.07 -12.75
CA ASP A 111 -6.19 11.77 -12.69
C ASP A 111 -5.64 11.94 -11.26
N VAL A 112 -4.32 11.81 -11.11
CA VAL A 112 -3.64 11.97 -9.81
C VAL A 112 -3.92 13.35 -9.19
N HIS A 113 -3.95 14.42 -9.98
CA HIS A 113 -4.21 15.77 -9.48
C HIS A 113 -5.68 15.93 -9.06
N GLY A 114 -6.60 15.36 -9.83
CA GLY A 114 -8.03 15.31 -9.51
C GLY A 114 -8.30 14.59 -8.20
N ILE A 115 -7.70 13.42 -7.97
CA ILE A 115 -7.81 12.69 -6.71
C ILE A 115 -7.25 13.51 -5.54
N ARG A 116 -6.09 14.15 -5.69
CA ARG A 116 -5.55 15.03 -4.64
C ARG A 116 -6.47 16.19 -4.32
N ALA A 117 -7.08 16.81 -5.34
CA ALA A 117 -8.01 17.91 -5.15
C ALA A 117 -9.30 17.44 -4.45
N LEU A 118 -9.84 16.30 -4.86
CA LEU A 118 -11.00 15.67 -4.22
C LEU A 118 -10.73 15.41 -2.74
N CYS A 119 -9.60 14.77 -2.44
CA CYS A 119 -9.16 14.48 -1.07
C CYS A 119 -8.77 15.73 -0.25
N LYS A 120 -8.72 16.94 -0.80
CA LYS A 120 -8.56 18.15 0.03
C LYS A 120 -9.90 18.67 0.54
N ASN A 121 -10.98 18.35 -0.16
CA ASN A 121 -12.31 18.91 0.06
C ASN A 121 -13.29 17.94 0.74
N GLU A 122 -12.98 16.65 0.80
CA GLU A 122 -13.78 15.69 1.55
C GLU A 122 -13.65 15.94 3.06
N GLU A 123 -14.79 16.15 3.74
CA GLU A 123 -14.86 15.95 5.19
C GLU A 123 -14.79 14.43 5.43
N PHE A 124 -13.63 14.01 5.90
CA PHE A 124 -13.33 12.60 5.94
C PHE A 124 -13.99 11.88 7.11
N ASP A 125 -15.04 11.11 6.77
CA ASP A 125 -15.74 10.19 7.67
C ASP A 125 -14.77 9.14 8.25
N ASP A 126 -15.19 8.51 9.35
CA ASP A 126 -14.43 7.51 10.09
C ASP A 126 -14.11 6.23 9.28
N LYS A 127 -14.61 6.14 8.05
CA LYS A 127 -14.48 5.02 7.11
C LYS A 127 -13.16 4.97 6.34
N ARG A 128 -12.25 5.93 6.49
CA ARG A 128 -10.95 5.88 5.79
C ARG A 128 -10.13 4.66 6.20
N ALA A 129 -9.41 4.07 5.24
CA ALA A 129 -8.38 3.11 5.56
C ALA A 129 -7.23 3.78 6.32
N MET A 130 -6.46 2.98 7.05
CA MET A 130 -5.45 3.53 7.95
C MET A 130 -4.32 4.26 7.22
N ALA A 131 -3.91 3.85 6.02
CA ALA A 131 -2.87 4.57 5.26
C ALA A 131 -3.27 6.02 4.95
N ASP A 132 -4.54 6.25 4.65
CA ASP A 132 -5.09 7.59 4.39
C ASP A 132 -5.11 8.43 5.68
N LYS A 133 -5.51 7.84 6.82
CA LYS A 133 -5.52 8.55 8.12
C LYS A 133 -4.14 8.82 8.70
N VAL A 134 -3.18 7.90 8.54
CA VAL A 134 -1.88 7.93 9.24
C VAL A 134 -0.79 8.52 8.37
N PHE A 135 -0.77 8.19 7.07
CA PHE A 135 0.31 8.56 6.16
C PHE A 135 -0.09 9.57 5.09
N ASP A 136 -1.38 9.85 4.92
CA ASP A 136 -1.94 10.64 3.83
C ASP A 136 -1.62 10.00 2.46
N PHE A 137 -1.79 8.68 2.38
CA PHE A 137 -1.55 7.89 1.17
C PHE A 137 -2.80 7.15 0.69
N VAL A 138 -3.00 7.17 -0.62
CA VAL A 138 -4.09 6.47 -1.30
C VAL A 138 -3.57 5.74 -2.54
N LEU A 139 -4.35 4.77 -3.02
CA LEU A 139 -4.11 4.08 -4.27
C LEU A 139 -5.11 4.54 -5.33
N LEU A 140 -4.67 4.55 -6.59
CA LEU A 140 -5.47 4.92 -7.75
C LEU A 140 -5.39 3.82 -8.81
N ALA A 141 -6.56 3.44 -9.32
CA ALA A 141 -6.75 2.60 -10.48
C ALA A 141 -7.49 3.37 -11.57
N ASP A 142 -6.71 3.92 -12.49
CA ASP A 142 -7.18 4.62 -13.67
C ASP A 142 -7.10 3.72 -14.92
N GLU A 143 -7.25 4.32 -16.10
CA GLU A 143 -7.22 3.56 -17.35
C GLU A 143 -5.88 2.87 -17.59
N SER A 144 -4.74 3.49 -17.24
CA SER A 144 -3.43 2.89 -17.50
C SER A 144 -3.20 1.66 -16.61
N VAL A 145 -3.63 1.71 -15.35
CA VAL A 145 -3.63 0.55 -14.44
C VAL A 145 -4.41 -0.63 -15.01
N PHE A 146 -5.59 -0.40 -15.60
CA PHE A 146 -6.35 -1.51 -16.19
C PHE A 146 -5.74 -2.03 -17.49
N LYS A 147 -5.08 -1.17 -18.28
CA LYS A 147 -4.30 -1.61 -19.44
C LYS A 147 -3.10 -2.47 -19.01
N ASP A 148 -2.47 -2.16 -17.88
CA ASP A 148 -1.38 -2.97 -17.31
C ASP A 148 -1.88 -4.36 -16.93
N LEU A 149 -3.01 -4.44 -16.21
CA LEU A 149 -3.64 -5.71 -15.83
C LEU A 149 -4.03 -6.54 -17.06
N ALA A 150 -4.49 -5.89 -18.13
CA ALA A 150 -4.79 -6.57 -19.38
C ALA A 150 -3.56 -7.22 -20.02
N ARG A 151 -2.35 -6.66 -19.78
CA ARG A 151 -1.07 -7.24 -20.19
C ARG A 151 -0.48 -8.23 -19.18
N GLY A 152 -1.17 -8.46 -18.06
CA GLY A 152 -0.69 -9.30 -16.96
C GLY A 152 0.32 -8.61 -16.05
N GLU A 153 0.41 -7.28 -16.10
CA GLU A 153 1.21 -6.46 -15.19
C GLU A 153 0.32 -5.99 -14.03
N PHE A 154 0.57 -6.52 -12.84
CA PHE A 154 -0.20 -6.19 -11.63
C PHE A 154 0.40 -4.98 -10.93
N ILE A 155 -0.03 -3.80 -11.39
CA ILE A 155 0.48 -2.50 -10.96
C ILE A 155 -0.70 -1.65 -10.47
N VAL A 156 -0.45 -0.74 -9.53
CA VAL A 156 -1.39 0.29 -9.08
C VAL A 156 -0.63 1.60 -8.88
N LYS A 157 -1.29 2.76 -8.97
CA LYS A 157 -0.65 4.04 -8.64
C LYS A 157 -0.78 4.32 -7.15
N ALA A 158 0.33 4.58 -6.47
CA ALA A 158 0.34 5.06 -5.09
C ALA A 158 0.55 6.58 -5.09
N ILE A 159 -0.24 7.31 -4.30
CA ILE A 159 -0.30 8.76 -4.29
C ILE A 159 -0.18 9.29 -2.86
N SER A 160 0.77 10.18 -2.65
CA SER A 160 0.83 11.05 -1.48
C SER A 160 -0.13 12.22 -1.64
N LEU A 161 -1.01 12.42 -0.65
CA LEU A 161 -1.89 13.57 -0.53
C LEU A 161 -1.19 14.78 0.11
N LYS A 162 -0.10 14.54 0.85
CA LYS A 162 0.74 15.57 1.48
C LYS A 162 1.68 16.29 0.51
N TRP A 163 1.95 15.68 -0.65
CA TRP A 163 2.85 16.27 -1.64
C TRP A 163 2.37 17.65 -2.11
N ARG A 164 3.31 18.57 -2.27
CA ARG A 164 3.08 19.93 -2.78
C ARG A 164 4.05 20.20 -3.91
N GLU A 165 3.64 21.10 -4.79
CA GLU A 165 4.51 21.58 -5.87
C GLU A 165 5.84 22.11 -5.31
N GLY A 166 6.95 21.77 -5.97
CA GLY A 166 8.31 22.13 -5.54
C GLY A 166 9.00 21.15 -4.59
N PHE A 167 8.32 20.11 -4.10
CA PHE A 167 8.98 18.99 -3.41
C PHE A 167 9.72 18.08 -4.41
N ARG A 168 10.69 17.29 -3.92
CA ARG A 168 11.40 16.32 -4.78
C ARG A 168 10.43 15.25 -5.31
N GLY A 169 10.48 14.99 -6.61
CA GLY A 169 9.56 14.07 -7.29
C GLY A 169 8.15 14.63 -7.40
N TRP A 170 7.20 13.75 -7.72
CA TRP A 170 5.82 14.13 -8.02
C TRP A 170 4.82 13.64 -6.97
N GLY A 171 5.33 12.95 -5.94
CA GLY A 171 4.55 12.41 -4.82
C GLY A 171 3.60 11.29 -5.22
N TRP A 172 3.81 10.68 -6.37
CA TRP A 172 3.11 9.47 -6.79
C TRP A 172 4.04 8.61 -7.64
N MET A 173 3.75 7.31 -7.70
CA MET A 173 4.47 6.37 -8.54
C MET A 173 3.61 5.14 -8.82
N ARG A 174 3.85 4.46 -9.93
CA ARG A 174 3.29 3.13 -10.19
C ARG A 174 4.03 2.11 -9.34
N ILE A 175 3.32 1.33 -8.54
CA ILE A 175 3.87 0.30 -7.66
C ILE A 175 3.34 -1.07 -8.05
N PRO A 176 4.16 -2.13 -7.99
CA PRO A 176 3.67 -3.50 -8.04
C PRO A 176 2.68 -3.77 -6.91
N THR A 177 1.63 -4.54 -7.17
CA THR A 177 0.67 -4.92 -6.11
C THR A 177 1.29 -5.81 -5.02
N GLY A 178 2.40 -6.49 -5.32
CA GLY A 178 3.17 -7.29 -4.35
C GLY A 178 4.02 -6.46 -3.38
N TYR A 179 4.25 -5.19 -3.71
CA TYR A 179 5.14 -4.32 -2.94
C TYR A 179 4.35 -3.46 -1.94
N LEU A 180 3.06 -3.79 -1.72
CA LEU A 180 2.20 -2.97 -0.88
C LEU A 180 2.57 -3.03 0.61
N LEU A 181 3.00 -4.20 1.08
CA LEU A 181 3.55 -4.36 2.44
C LEU A 181 4.85 -3.58 2.60
N GLN A 182 5.73 -3.64 1.60
CA GLN A 182 6.97 -2.87 1.57
C GLN A 182 6.71 -1.36 1.57
N LEU A 183 5.73 -0.89 0.80
CA LEU A 183 5.30 0.52 0.83
C LEU A 183 4.81 0.91 2.21
N TRP A 184 3.99 0.08 2.85
CA TRP A 184 3.52 0.34 4.21
C TRP A 184 4.67 0.54 5.20
N GLN A 185 5.69 -0.32 5.12
CA GLN A 185 6.88 -0.24 5.98
C GLN A 185 7.72 1.00 5.71
N ALA A 186 7.94 1.33 4.43
CA ALA A 186 8.63 2.55 4.05
C ALA A 186 7.91 3.81 4.56
N LEU A 187 6.58 3.82 4.53
CA LEU A 187 5.75 4.90 5.09
C LEU A 187 5.87 5.00 6.61
N MET A 188 5.94 3.86 7.32
CA MET A 188 6.17 3.85 8.76
C MET A 188 7.54 4.44 9.14
N GLN A 189 8.61 3.99 8.47
CA GLN A 189 9.96 4.50 8.68
C GLN A 189 10.08 5.99 8.35
N SER A 190 9.30 6.47 7.38
CA SER A 190 9.25 7.87 6.95
C SER A 190 8.05 8.63 7.48
N SER A 191 7.48 8.26 8.63
CA SER A 191 6.20 8.80 9.14
C SER A 191 6.12 10.33 9.22
N TYR A 192 7.25 11.02 9.41
CA TYR A 192 7.32 12.49 9.43
C TYR A 192 7.44 13.14 8.04
N HIS A 193 7.81 12.37 7.01
CA HIS A 193 8.10 12.83 5.66
C HIS A 193 7.60 11.85 4.59
N THR A 194 6.35 11.38 4.75
CA THR A 194 5.77 10.36 3.86
C THR A 194 5.72 10.83 2.40
N GLU A 195 5.68 12.14 2.15
CA GLU A 195 5.72 12.73 0.81
C GLU A 195 7.01 12.43 0.03
N ARG A 196 8.05 11.94 0.69
CA ARG A 196 9.36 11.63 0.10
C ARG A 196 9.55 10.16 -0.28
N VAL A 197 8.67 9.27 0.20
CA VAL A 197 8.80 7.81 0.00
C VAL A 197 8.78 7.45 -1.49
N LEU A 198 7.93 8.11 -2.26
CA LEU A 198 7.84 7.93 -3.72
C LEU A 198 8.69 8.96 -4.47
N GLY A 199 9.96 9.08 -4.08
CA GLY A 199 10.90 9.99 -4.73
C GLY A 199 11.17 9.58 -6.18
N PHE A 200 11.02 10.53 -7.11
CA PHE A 200 11.33 10.32 -8.52
C PHE A 200 12.17 11.48 -9.07
N LYS A 201 13.13 11.18 -9.93
CA LYS A 201 13.97 12.17 -10.60
C LYS A 201 13.73 12.12 -12.11
N GLY A 202 12.93 13.04 -12.60
CA GLY A 202 12.60 13.17 -14.02
C GLY A 202 11.29 13.94 -14.21
N PRO A 203 10.88 14.16 -15.47
CA PRO A 203 9.56 14.69 -15.81
C PRO A 203 8.43 13.83 -15.24
N GLU A 204 7.28 14.42 -14.88
CA GLU A 204 6.14 13.68 -14.33
C GLU A 204 5.60 12.62 -15.29
N GLN A 205 5.57 12.94 -16.59
CA GLN A 205 5.11 12.02 -17.65
C GLN A 205 5.86 10.68 -17.65
N ASP A 206 7.13 10.67 -17.24
CA ASP A 206 7.92 9.44 -17.19
C ASP A 206 7.34 8.46 -16.16
N LEU A 207 6.63 8.93 -15.11
CA LEU A 207 6.01 8.04 -14.12
C LEU A 207 4.94 7.10 -14.70
N GLU A 208 4.41 7.37 -15.89
CA GLU A 208 3.55 6.41 -16.59
C GLU A 208 4.30 5.18 -17.09
N ASP A 209 5.61 5.28 -17.31
CA ASP A 209 6.44 4.18 -17.79
C ASP A 209 7.26 3.53 -16.67
N TYR A 210 7.54 4.28 -15.61
CA TYR A 210 8.37 3.82 -14.49
C TYR A 210 7.57 3.13 -13.41
N VAL A 211 8.08 1.98 -12.96
CA VAL A 211 7.53 1.20 -11.85
C VAL A 211 8.50 1.23 -10.68
N TRP A 212 7.96 1.43 -9.49
CA TRP A 212 8.73 1.50 -8.26
C TRP A 212 9.46 0.17 -8.01
N PRO A 213 10.79 0.20 -7.80
CA PRO A 213 11.58 -1.00 -7.53
C PRO A 213 11.51 -1.45 -6.07
N GLY A 214 10.70 -0.79 -5.23
CA GLY A 214 10.73 -0.93 -3.78
C GLY A 214 11.71 0.07 -3.12
N ASP A 215 11.70 0.11 -1.78
CA ASP A 215 12.66 0.87 -1.00
C ASP A 215 13.80 -0.06 -0.57
N LEU A 216 15.04 0.34 -0.84
CA LEU A 216 16.24 -0.45 -0.51
C LEU A 216 16.58 -0.40 0.99
N SER A 217 15.97 0.51 1.76
CA SER A 217 16.16 0.58 3.22
C SER A 217 15.25 -0.38 3.98
N VAL A 218 14.34 -1.07 3.29
CA VAL A 218 13.45 -2.08 3.87
C VAL A 218 13.65 -3.40 3.14
N ASP A 219 13.31 -4.50 3.80
CA ASP A 219 13.41 -5.81 3.18
C ASP A 219 12.45 -5.95 1.99
N PRO A 220 12.88 -6.60 0.89
CA PRO A 220 12.07 -6.74 -0.32
C PRO A 220 11.00 -7.82 -0.13
N THR A 221 9.98 -7.57 0.69
CA THR A 221 8.86 -8.50 0.94
C THR A 221 8.09 -8.88 -0.33
N GLY A 222 8.23 -8.07 -1.39
CA GLY A 222 7.64 -8.33 -2.70
C GLY A 222 8.04 -9.69 -3.29
N VAL A 223 9.25 -10.18 -3.03
CA VAL A 223 9.79 -11.42 -3.60
C VAL A 223 8.90 -12.63 -3.28
N CYS A 224 8.33 -12.71 -2.07
CA CYS A 224 7.45 -13.80 -1.65
C CYS A 224 6.06 -13.75 -2.30
N SER A 225 5.67 -12.59 -2.82
CA SER A 225 4.36 -12.35 -3.44
C SER A 225 4.39 -12.38 -4.98
N GLU A 226 5.59 -12.45 -5.56
CA GLU A 226 5.81 -12.41 -6.98
C GLU A 226 5.91 -13.80 -7.61
N VAL A 227 5.35 -13.92 -8.82
CA VAL A 227 5.34 -15.18 -9.56
C VAL A 227 6.65 -15.39 -10.34
N ARG A 228 7.53 -14.37 -10.40
CA ARG A 228 8.76 -14.37 -11.22
C ARG A 228 9.98 -14.27 -10.31
N GLY A 229 10.97 -15.16 -10.44
CA GLY A 229 12.18 -15.18 -9.62
C GLY A 229 13.37 -14.34 -10.14
N LEU A 230 13.12 -13.17 -10.77
CA LEU A 230 14.17 -12.29 -11.31
C LEU A 230 14.09 -10.91 -10.66
N CYS A 231 15.20 -10.26 -10.30
CA CYS A 231 15.22 -8.95 -9.61
C CYS A 231 14.48 -7.78 -10.32
N PHE A 232 13.98 -7.97 -11.55
CA PHE A 232 13.15 -7.02 -12.28
C PHE A 232 11.92 -7.77 -12.80
N HIS A 233 10.81 -7.58 -12.12
CA HIS A 233 9.59 -8.36 -12.33
C HIS A 233 8.66 -7.67 -13.35
N TYR A 234 8.79 -6.35 -13.46
CA TYR A 234 7.97 -5.47 -14.32
C TYR A 234 8.83 -4.73 -15.33
N SER A 235 8.31 -4.57 -16.55
CA SER A 235 8.98 -3.87 -17.65
C SER A 235 9.45 -2.47 -17.25
N GLY A 236 8.61 -1.73 -16.53
CA GLY A 236 8.89 -0.37 -16.06
C GLY A 236 9.92 -0.23 -14.95
N GLN A 237 10.47 -1.32 -14.39
CA GLN A 237 11.60 -1.26 -13.45
C GLN A 237 12.95 -1.13 -14.17
N ARG A 238 12.99 -1.47 -15.47
CA ARG A 238 14.11 -1.23 -16.40
C ARG A 238 13.58 -0.81 -17.77
N PRO A 239 13.02 0.39 -17.90
CA PRO A 239 12.54 0.85 -19.19
C PRO A 239 13.74 1.03 -20.13
N ASP A 240 13.70 0.36 -21.29
CA ASP A 240 14.72 0.51 -22.34
C ASP A 240 14.68 1.95 -22.86
N ARG A 241 15.74 2.71 -22.55
CA ARG A 241 15.97 4.04 -23.13
C ARG A 241 16.92 3.94 -24.32
N THR A 242 16.59 3.08 -25.29
CA THR A 242 17.15 3.21 -26.64
C THR A 242 16.16 3.99 -27.49
N ASN A 243 16.26 5.31 -27.40
CA ASN A 243 15.85 6.26 -28.44
C ASN A 243 16.95 7.31 -28.56
#